data_AF-L7F4W0-F1
#
_entry.id   AF-L7F4W0-F1
#
_cell.length_a   1.000
_cell.length_b   1.000
_cell.length_c   1.000
_cell.angle_alpha   90.00
_cell.angle_beta   90.00
_cell.angle_gamma   90.00
#
_symmetry.space_group_name_H-M   'P 1'
#
loop_
_entity.id
_entity.type
_entity.pdbx_description
1 polymer ?
#
loop_
_entity_poly.entity_id
_entity_poly.type
_entity_poly.pdbx_seq_one_letter_code
_entity_poly.pdbx_strand_id
1 'polypeptide(L)'
;MTTLHHPTTPSAAFPHSVFGGEDVCAAAGLPVHGAGPHPHFDDAVWDFTGVIGLPRYLARYARILFFTEILNPQWRELAKEFIFARLAPDHRAVRELAHAYRTPVLIATVHGRLTVLTGWLNWLTEQGVDNLGEVTQQHCAAYLELRKKVRDKHGVVIRDSSPGYRMDVVAVVQELGYYKELFSVDGYVPTFRPWGRRTAYSVAGMVRRTGNTTPPLSNDVFQPLVAAALYVVEMLAPHVMELQQQLQEMVPNRPGRNNRARPDWRVEVAQAIDRHMQEGDPFDVALDHVVAERLADGWDPDDPLLRVNLISLAHETGRRAFHYTWLPTLRGHLEKAVREVGLSKRWGRTAALVERADGRGGIPWTLPMNTTEARLQLSRARTACLIALAALTGMRKSELAELTHDCRLPPEQLGEGRVRYRLKGKVIKGRKLGGEHDQWVTIKQAYDTAGVAASLADLVKSDGHLFKSLSFFTPYEWFLTWVNGPEGRRLGLAPIPEVPVSLRMLRRTLAVEMAHRPGGLLAAKIHLKHISVVTTEGYADPRELHQTGEKSQVACSRREPDGLRHYYDLTS
;
A
#
# COMPACT_ATOMS: atom_id res chain seq x y z
N MET A 1 22.19 -12.07 -71.99
CA MET A 1 21.08 -12.73 -71.29
C MET A 1 21.59 -13.19 -69.95
N THR A 2 21.32 -12.41 -68.91
CA THR A 2 21.80 -12.66 -67.55
C THR A 2 20.58 -12.72 -66.66
N THR A 3 20.20 -13.92 -66.23
CA THR A 3 19.03 -14.15 -65.39
C THR A 3 19.38 -13.88 -63.94
N LEU A 4 18.79 -12.81 -63.40
CA LEU A 4 18.84 -12.42 -62.00
C LEU A 4 18.06 -13.44 -61.15
N HIS A 5 18.74 -14.11 -60.22
CA HIS A 5 18.08 -14.82 -59.13
C HIS A 5 17.56 -13.79 -58.11
N HIS A 6 16.24 -13.71 -57.96
CA HIS A 6 15.60 -13.09 -56.80
C HIS A 6 15.71 -14.02 -55.59
N PRO A 7 16.17 -13.51 -54.42
CA PRO A 7 16.09 -14.26 -53.18
C PRO A 7 14.64 -14.25 -52.69
N THR A 8 14.06 -15.44 -52.58
CA THR A 8 12.75 -15.69 -51.99
C THR A 8 12.78 -15.35 -50.49
N THR A 9 12.01 -14.36 -50.08
CA THR A 9 11.78 -14.03 -48.67
C THR A 9 10.98 -15.15 -48.00
N PRO A 10 11.44 -15.75 -46.89
CA PRO A 10 10.58 -16.66 -46.12
C PRO A 10 9.59 -15.84 -45.29
N SER A 11 8.37 -15.68 -45.80
CA SER A 11 7.22 -15.35 -44.96
C SER A 11 6.79 -16.62 -44.23
N ALA A 12 7.42 -16.93 -43.09
CA ALA A 12 6.94 -17.97 -42.20
C ALA A 12 5.75 -17.40 -41.39
N ALA A 13 4.56 -17.45 -41.98
CA ALA A 13 3.32 -17.32 -41.23
C ALA A 13 3.17 -18.62 -40.41
N PHE A 14 3.44 -18.57 -39.11
CA PHE A 14 3.10 -19.69 -38.23
C PHE A 14 1.58 -19.69 -38.05
N PRO A 15 0.85 -20.79 -38.36
CA PRO A 15 -0.59 -20.87 -38.14
C PRO A 15 -0.98 -20.88 -36.64
N HIS A 16 0.01 -20.96 -35.75
CA HIS A 16 -0.13 -20.95 -34.30
C HIS A 16 1.01 -20.13 -33.67
N SER A 17 0.76 -19.51 -32.52
CA SER A 17 1.80 -18.79 -31.77
C SER A 17 3.02 -19.67 -31.47
N VAL A 18 4.22 -19.09 -31.61
CA VAL A 18 5.50 -19.75 -31.28
C VAL A 18 5.65 -20.07 -29.79
N PHE A 19 4.73 -19.58 -28.95
CA PHE A 19 4.68 -19.81 -27.51
C PHE A 19 3.63 -20.85 -27.09
N GLY A 20 2.93 -21.49 -28.04
CA GLY A 20 1.91 -22.50 -27.73
C GLY A 20 2.44 -23.57 -26.76
N GLY A 21 1.70 -23.82 -25.68
CA GLY A 21 2.05 -24.77 -24.62
C GLY A 21 3.15 -24.32 -23.64
N GLU A 22 3.76 -23.15 -23.79
CA GLU A 22 4.82 -22.68 -22.89
C GLU A 22 4.27 -22.34 -21.49
N ASP A 23 4.99 -22.74 -20.43
CA ASP A 23 4.76 -22.25 -19.07
C ASP A 23 5.32 -20.82 -18.96
N VAL A 24 4.44 -19.85 -18.76
CA VAL A 24 4.78 -18.42 -18.75
C VAL A 24 5.70 -18.08 -17.57
N CYS A 25 5.50 -18.71 -16.41
CA CYS A 25 6.35 -18.50 -15.24
C CYS A 25 7.75 -19.08 -15.47
N ALA A 26 7.85 -20.29 -16.03
CA ALA A 26 9.12 -20.92 -16.35
C ALA A 26 9.92 -20.09 -17.36
N ALA A 27 9.28 -19.68 -18.47
CA ALA A 27 9.90 -18.86 -19.50
C ALA A 27 10.38 -17.49 -18.98
N ALA A 28 9.64 -16.90 -18.03
CA ALA A 28 9.99 -15.63 -17.41
C ALA A 28 10.94 -15.75 -16.20
N GLY A 29 11.37 -16.97 -15.83
CA GLY A 29 12.23 -17.21 -14.67
C GLY A 29 11.56 -16.84 -13.34
N LEU A 30 10.23 -16.97 -13.25
CA LEU A 30 9.43 -16.65 -12.07
C LEU A 30 9.23 -17.93 -11.22
N PRO A 31 9.82 -18.00 -10.01
CA PRO A 31 9.64 -19.15 -9.14
C PRO A 31 8.20 -19.23 -8.62
N VAL A 32 7.59 -20.41 -8.63
CA VAL A 32 6.22 -20.68 -8.15
C VAL A 32 6.25 -21.59 -6.93
N HIS A 33 5.37 -21.36 -5.96
CA HIS A 33 5.30 -22.16 -4.73
C HIS A 33 4.51 -23.46 -4.94
N GLY A 34 5.17 -24.62 -4.86
CA GLY A 34 4.52 -25.95 -4.81
C GLY A 34 3.57 -26.17 -5.99
N ALA A 35 2.32 -26.57 -5.72
CA ALA A 35 1.25 -26.74 -6.71
C ALA A 35 0.44 -25.43 -6.98
N GLY A 36 1.07 -24.26 -6.83
CA GLY A 36 0.44 -22.97 -7.14
C GLY A 36 0.07 -22.85 -8.63
N PRO A 37 -0.68 -21.81 -9.04
CA PRO A 37 -1.03 -21.63 -10.45
C PRO A 37 0.20 -21.50 -11.35
N HIS A 38 0.22 -22.29 -12.43
CA HIS A 38 1.19 -22.25 -13.52
C HIS A 38 0.46 -21.85 -14.80
N PRO A 39 0.38 -20.54 -15.11
CA PRO A 39 -0.30 -20.09 -16.30
C PRO A 39 0.47 -20.55 -17.54
N HIS A 40 -0.23 -21.23 -18.44
CA HIS A 40 0.29 -21.60 -19.75
C HIS A 40 -0.10 -20.52 -20.75
N PHE A 41 0.70 -20.37 -21.80
CA PHE A 41 0.47 -19.37 -22.82
C PHE A 41 -0.94 -19.46 -23.45
N ASP A 42 -1.48 -20.68 -23.62
CA ASP A 42 -2.80 -20.87 -24.24
C ASP A 42 -3.97 -20.47 -23.35
N ASP A 43 -3.74 -20.31 -22.04
CA ASP A 43 -4.78 -19.95 -21.08
C ASP A 43 -5.37 -18.57 -21.37
N ALA A 44 -6.69 -18.44 -21.23
CA ALA A 44 -7.39 -17.17 -21.38
C ALA A 44 -7.12 -16.18 -20.22
N VAL A 45 -6.59 -16.69 -19.10
CA VAL A 45 -6.27 -15.94 -17.89
C VAL A 45 -4.93 -16.42 -17.35
N TRP A 46 -3.98 -15.51 -17.13
CA TRP A 46 -2.71 -15.84 -16.49
C TRP A 46 -2.72 -15.42 -15.02
N ASP A 47 -2.75 -16.41 -14.12
CA ASP A 47 -2.74 -16.19 -12.67
C ASP A 47 -1.33 -16.34 -12.09
N PHE A 48 -0.73 -15.24 -11.65
CA PHE A 48 0.59 -15.21 -11.01
C PHE A 48 0.53 -15.23 -9.47
N THR A 49 -0.62 -15.50 -8.86
CA THR A 49 -0.75 -15.47 -7.39
C THR A 49 0.13 -16.49 -6.67
N GLY A 50 0.56 -17.56 -7.34
CA GLY A 50 1.51 -18.55 -6.84
C GLY A 50 2.99 -18.16 -6.93
N VAL A 51 3.33 -17.04 -7.59
CA VAL A 51 4.72 -16.61 -7.78
C VAL A 51 5.34 -16.15 -6.47
N ILE A 52 6.50 -16.70 -6.14
CA ILE A 52 7.29 -16.37 -4.95
C ILE A 52 8.01 -15.03 -5.16
N GLY A 53 8.04 -14.21 -4.12
CA GLY A 53 8.78 -12.94 -4.14
C GLY A 53 8.06 -11.80 -4.85
N LEU A 54 6.76 -11.94 -5.13
CA LEU A 54 5.95 -10.81 -5.56
C LEU A 54 5.92 -9.72 -4.47
N PRO A 55 6.10 -8.43 -4.83
CA PRO A 55 6.09 -7.37 -3.84
C PRO A 55 4.75 -7.34 -3.11
N ARG A 56 4.76 -7.26 -1.77
CA ARG A 56 3.51 -7.41 -1.02
C ARG A 56 2.50 -6.28 -1.24
N TYR A 57 2.98 -5.10 -1.61
CA TYR A 57 2.12 -3.98 -2.00
C TYR A 57 1.37 -4.20 -3.32
N LEU A 58 1.73 -5.23 -4.10
CA LEU A 58 1.04 -5.58 -5.34
C LEU A 58 -0.31 -6.23 -5.01
N ALA A 59 -1.41 -5.53 -5.30
CA ALA A 59 -2.76 -6.03 -5.07
C ALA A 59 -3.04 -7.30 -5.87
N ARG A 60 -3.94 -8.17 -5.37
CA ARG A 60 -4.26 -9.45 -6.00
C ARG A 60 -4.71 -9.32 -7.46
N TYR A 61 -5.59 -8.36 -7.76
CA TYR A 61 -6.06 -8.14 -9.14
C TYR A 61 -4.90 -7.85 -10.10
N ALA A 62 -3.86 -7.14 -9.63
CA ALA A 62 -2.69 -6.80 -10.42
C ALA A 62 -1.70 -7.97 -10.60
N ARG A 63 -2.05 -9.16 -10.08
CA ARG A 63 -1.31 -10.43 -10.25
C ARG A 63 -2.02 -11.37 -11.23
N ILE A 64 -3.19 -11.00 -11.75
CA ILE A 64 -3.99 -11.84 -12.65
C ILE A 64 -4.21 -11.05 -13.93
N LEU A 65 -3.89 -11.64 -15.09
CA LEU A 65 -4.04 -11.02 -16.39
C LEU A 65 -5.23 -11.65 -17.13
N PHE A 66 -6.24 -10.84 -17.43
CA PHE A 66 -7.44 -11.27 -18.15
C PHE A 66 -7.37 -10.82 -19.61
N PHE A 67 -7.16 -11.76 -20.53
CA PHE A 67 -7.16 -11.46 -21.97
C PHE A 67 -8.57 -11.46 -22.57
N THR A 68 -9.55 -12.04 -21.86
CA THR A 68 -10.95 -12.09 -22.25
C THR A 68 -11.62 -10.72 -22.34
N GLU A 69 -11.05 -9.68 -21.72
CA GLU A 69 -11.53 -8.29 -21.81
C GLU A 69 -11.32 -7.66 -23.20
N ILE A 70 -10.49 -8.27 -24.05
CA ILE A 70 -10.31 -7.83 -25.44
C ILE A 70 -11.47 -8.36 -26.28
N LEU A 71 -12.18 -7.45 -26.95
CA LEU A 71 -13.39 -7.74 -27.72
C LEU A 71 -13.10 -8.62 -28.93
N ASN A 72 -12.12 -8.22 -29.75
CA ASN A 72 -11.69 -9.00 -30.91
C ASN A 72 -10.92 -10.27 -30.46
N PRO A 73 -11.42 -11.49 -30.73
CA PRO A 73 -10.75 -12.72 -30.32
C PRO A 73 -9.36 -12.92 -30.92
N GLN A 74 -9.12 -12.45 -32.15
CA GLN A 74 -7.81 -12.56 -32.81
C GLN A 74 -6.73 -11.76 -32.06
N TRP A 75 -7.10 -10.59 -31.55
CA TRP A 75 -6.17 -9.73 -30.82
C TRP A 75 -5.90 -10.19 -29.38
N ARG A 76 -6.65 -11.18 -28.87
CA ARG A 76 -6.28 -11.86 -27.60
C ARG A 76 -4.96 -12.59 -27.75
N GLU A 77 -4.78 -13.29 -28.86
CA GLU A 77 -3.55 -14.03 -29.17
C GLU A 77 -2.35 -13.08 -29.28
N LEU A 78 -2.51 -12.01 -30.06
CA LEU A 78 -1.51 -10.96 -30.21
C LEU A 78 -1.15 -10.30 -28.87
N ALA A 79 -2.14 -10.04 -28.02
CA ALA A 79 -1.89 -9.48 -26.69
C ALA A 79 -1.11 -10.46 -25.80
N LYS A 80 -1.42 -11.76 -25.84
CA LYS A 80 -0.64 -12.79 -25.13
C LYS A 80 0.80 -12.82 -25.62
N GLU A 81 1.04 -12.85 -26.93
CA GLU A 81 2.39 -12.85 -27.53
C GLU A 81 3.20 -11.62 -27.10
N PHE A 82 2.59 -10.43 -27.14
CA PHE A 82 3.21 -9.20 -26.69
C PHE A 82 3.58 -9.25 -25.20
N ILE A 83 2.63 -9.65 -24.35
CA ILE A 83 2.85 -9.68 -22.90
C ILE A 83 3.88 -10.76 -22.53
N PHE A 84 3.85 -11.93 -23.15
CA PHE A 84 4.85 -12.99 -23.00
C PHE A 84 6.25 -12.45 -23.34
N ALA A 85 6.40 -11.81 -24.49
CA ALA A 85 7.69 -11.28 -24.93
C ALA A 85 8.25 -10.18 -24.00
N ARG A 86 7.39 -9.45 -23.31
CA ARG A 86 7.81 -8.48 -22.29
C ARG A 86 8.22 -9.14 -20.98
N LEU A 87 7.60 -10.25 -20.60
CA LEU A 87 7.98 -11.04 -19.42
C LEU A 87 9.27 -11.84 -19.64
N ALA A 88 9.42 -12.47 -20.80
CA ALA A 88 10.50 -13.41 -21.13
C ALA A 88 11.34 -12.91 -22.33
N PRO A 89 12.08 -11.80 -22.21
CA PRO A 89 12.86 -11.24 -23.32
C PRO A 89 14.04 -12.12 -23.77
N ASP A 90 14.49 -13.03 -22.90
CA ASP A 90 15.58 -13.97 -23.20
C ASP A 90 15.10 -15.22 -23.93
N HIS A 91 13.79 -15.41 -24.08
CA HIS A 91 13.21 -16.52 -24.84
C HIS A 91 13.71 -16.48 -26.30
N ARG A 92 14.01 -17.66 -26.88
CA ARG A 92 14.62 -17.81 -28.21
C ARG A 92 13.96 -16.94 -29.29
N ALA A 93 12.62 -17.00 -29.38
CA ALA A 93 11.83 -16.29 -30.38
C ALA A 93 11.81 -14.76 -30.17
N VAL A 94 12.11 -14.28 -28.96
CA VAL A 94 12.09 -12.84 -28.62
C VAL A 94 13.48 -12.23 -28.75
N ARG A 95 14.52 -12.99 -28.39
CA ARG A 95 15.91 -12.56 -28.43
C ARG A 95 16.39 -12.19 -29.84
N GLU A 96 15.85 -12.85 -30.85
CA GLU A 96 16.20 -12.62 -32.27
C GLU A 96 15.57 -11.33 -32.84
N LEU A 97 14.49 -10.83 -32.23
CA LEU A 97 13.80 -9.62 -32.69
C LEU A 97 14.67 -8.39 -32.44
N ALA A 98 15.05 -7.69 -33.50
CA ALA A 98 16.00 -6.57 -33.45
C ALA A 98 15.56 -5.40 -32.55
N HIS A 99 14.24 -5.17 -32.44
CA HIS A 99 13.67 -4.03 -31.72
C HIS A 99 13.02 -4.40 -30.38
N ALA A 100 12.97 -5.69 -30.02
CA ALA A 100 12.41 -6.11 -28.75
C ALA A 100 13.28 -5.66 -27.57
N TYR A 101 12.63 -5.34 -26.45
CA TYR A 101 13.35 -5.03 -25.22
C TYR A 101 14.08 -6.26 -24.68
N ARG A 102 15.26 -6.04 -24.08
CA ARG A 102 16.09 -7.10 -23.47
C ARG A 102 16.01 -7.17 -21.94
N THR A 103 15.19 -6.33 -21.33
CA THR A 103 15.01 -6.30 -19.87
C THR A 103 13.62 -6.80 -19.52
N PRO A 104 13.50 -7.84 -18.67
CA PRO A 104 12.21 -8.35 -18.26
C PRO A 104 11.49 -7.30 -17.45
N VAL A 105 10.18 -7.18 -17.65
CA VAL A 105 9.33 -6.29 -16.85
C VAL A 105 8.64 -7.04 -15.72
N LEU A 106 8.38 -6.33 -14.63
CA LEU A 106 7.65 -6.88 -13.49
C LEU A 106 6.18 -7.16 -13.84
N ILE A 107 5.57 -8.12 -13.15
CA ILE A 107 4.14 -8.50 -13.33
C ILE A 107 3.21 -7.28 -13.25
N ALA A 108 3.45 -6.38 -12.29
CA ALA A 108 2.69 -5.14 -12.16
C ALA A 108 2.76 -4.24 -13.41
N THR A 109 3.90 -4.24 -14.10
CA THR A 109 4.11 -3.44 -15.31
C THR A 109 3.39 -4.06 -16.50
N VAL A 110 3.42 -5.38 -16.65
CA VAL A 110 2.65 -6.04 -17.73
C VAL A 110 1.15 -5.98 -17.52
N HIS A 111 0.68 -6.03 -16.26
CA HIS A 111 -0.72 -5.76 -15.96
C HIS A 111 -1.13 -4.37 -16.47
N GLY A 112 -0.37 -3.31 -16.12
CA GLY A 112 -0.65 -1.96 -16.60
C GLY A 112 -0.60 -1.84 -18.13
N ARG A 113 0.35 -2.53 -18.78
CA ARG A 113 0.45 -2.58 -20.25
C ARG A 113 -0.73 -3.29 -20.88
N LEU A 114 -1.19 -4.40 -20.31
CA LEU A 114 -2.37 -5.11 -20.77
C LEU A 114 -3.61 -4.23 -20.64
N THR A 115 -3.81 -3.54 -19.51
CA THR A 115 -4.94 -2.61 -19.35
C THR A 115 -4.97 -1.54 -20.45
N VAL A 116 -3.81 -0.95 -20.77
CA VAL A 116 -3.69 0.05 -21.84
C VAL A 116 -3.91 -0.58 -23.22
N LEU A 117 -3.35 -1.78 -23.46
CA LEU A 117 -3.48 -2.51 -24.70
C LEU A 117 -4.94 -2.90 -24.97
N THR A 118 -5.63 -3.49 -23.99
CA THR A 118 -7.06 -3.80 -24.06
C THR A 118 -7.87 -2.56 -24.41
N GLY A 119 -7.58 -1.43 -23.75
CA GLY A 119 -8.26 -0.18 -24.05
C GLY A 119 -7.98 0.37 -25.45
N TRP A 120 -6.87 0.02 -26.10
CA TRP A 120 -6.52 0.43 -27.47
C TRP A 120 -7.20 -0.47 -28.50
N LEU A 121 -7.08 -1.79 -28.31
CA LEU A 121 -7.69 -2.80 -29.16
C LEU A 121 -9.21 -2.67 -29.16
N ASN A 122 -9.85 -2.55 -28.01
CA ASN A 122 -11.31 -2.39 -27.95
C ASN A 122 -11.77 -1.09 -28.64
N TRP A 123 -11.00 -0.01 -28.51
CA TRP A 123 -11.32 1.24 -29.20
C TRP A 123 -11.21 1.09 -30.73
N LEU A 124 -10.21 0.37 -31.24
CA LEU A 124 -10.11 0.07 -32.67
C LEU A 124 -11.32 -0.75 -33.15
N THR A 125 -11.74 -1.77 -32.39
CA THR A 125 -12.95 -2.53 -32.69
C THR A 125 -14.19 -1.64 -32.74
N GLU A 126 -14.33 -0.70 -31.80
CA GLU A 126 -15.42 0.30 -31.80
C GLU A 126 -15.39 1.25 -33.00
N GLN A 127 -14.21 1.49 -33.57
CA GLN A 127 -14.05 2.27 -34.82
C GLN A 127 -14.25 1.42 -36.09
N GLY A 128 -14.59 0.13 -35.95
CA GLY A 128 -14.77 -0.78 -37.08
C GLY A 128 -13.46 -1.19 -37.76
N VAL A 129 -12.34 -1.12 -37.05
CA VAL A 129 -11.05 -1.62 -37.53
C VAL A 129 -10.93 -3.10 -37.16
N ASP A 130 -10.84 -3.96 -38.16
CA ASP A 130 -10.84 -5.42 -37.98
C ASP A 130 -9.43 -6.02 -37.98
N ASN A 131 -8.44 -5.33 -38.58
CA ASN A 131 -7.03 -5.74 -38.57
C ASN A 131 -6.08 -4.56 -38.28
N LEU A 132 -4.92 -4.86 -37.68
CA LEU A 132 -3.91 -3.86 -37.34
C LEU A 132 -3.23 -3.28 -38.59
N GLY A 133 -3.32 -3.96 -39.74
CA GLY A 133 -2.86 -3.45 -41.03
C GLY A 133 -3.58 -2.15 -41.45
N GLU A 134 -4.84 -1.97 -41.07
CA GLU A 134 -5.65 -0.78 -41.33
C GLU A 134 -5.36 0.40 -40.38
N VAL A 135 -4.53 0.20 -39.35
CA VAL A 135 -4.24 1.25 -38.39
C VAL A 135 -3.44 2.38 -39.06
N THR A 136 -4.02 3.58 -39.01
CA THR A 136 -3.40 4.79 -39.54
C THR A 136 -2.88 5.69 -38.43
N GLN A 137 -2.06 6.68 -38.80
CA GLN A 137 -1.63 7.73 -37.89
C GLN A 137 -2.83 8.54 -37.32
N GLN A 138 -3.93 8.63 -38.06
CA GLN A 138 -5.15 9.30 -37.63
C GLN A 138 -5.81 8.54 -36.48
N HIS A 139 -5.86 7.19 -36.55
CA HIS A 139 -6.34 6.36 -35.44
C HIS A 139 -5.50 6.59 -34.18
N CYS A 140 -4.17 6.55 -34.30
CA CYS A 140 -3.27 6.80 -33.18
C CYS A 140 -3.48 8.19 -32.55
N ALA A 141 -3.60 9.24 -33.38
CA ALA A 141 -3.82 10.60 -32.90
C ALA A 141 -5.18 10.76 -32.20
N ALA A 142 -6.26 10.26 -32.82
CA ALA A 142 -7.61 10.32 -32.26
C ALA A 142 -7.70 9.60 -30.91
N TYR A 143 -7.07 8.43 -30.80
CA TYR A 143 -7.04 7.68 -29.54
C TYR A 143 -6.27 8.40 -28.45
N LEU A 144 -5.12 9.02 -28.77
CA LEU A 144 -4.38 9.82 -27.79
C LEU A 144 -5.20 11.02 -27.31
N GLU A 145 -5.90 11.73 -28.21
CA GLU A 145 -6.81 12.81 -27.84
C GLU A 145 -7.92 12.34 -26.91
N LEU A 146 -8.54 11.20 -27.21
CA LEU A 146 -9.54 10.57 -26.34
C LEU A 146 -8.96 10.30 -24.94
N ARG A 147 -7.74 9.73 -24.87
CA ARG A 147 -7.06 9.37 -23.63
C ARG A 147 -6.44 10.56 -22.88
N LYS A 148 -6.50 11.79 -23.41
CA LYS A 148 -6.15 13.01 -22.63
C LYS A 148 -7.16 13.30 -21.52
N LYS A 149 -8.39 12.78 -21.61
CA LYS A 149 -9.45 12.99 -20.63
C LYS A 149 -9.75 11.68 -19.89
N VAL A 150 -9.80 11.72 -18.56
CA VAL A 150 -10.30 10.63 -17.73
C VAL A 150 -11.82 10.77 -17.67
N ARG A 151 -12.52 9.68 -17.99
CA ARG A 151 -13.99 9.63 -18.03
C ARG A 151 -14.51 8.64 -17.00
N ASP A 152 -15.71 8.90 -16.49
CA ASP A 152 -16.43 7.94 -15.66
C ASP A 152 -17.08 6.82 -16.51
N LYS A 153 -17.78 5.90 -15.84
CA LYS A 153 -18.52 4.80 -16.49
C LYS A 153 -19.66 5.26 -17.41
N HIS A 154 -20.06 6.52 -17.33
CA HIS A 154 -21.10 7.14 -18.16
C HIS A 154 -20.51 8.01 -19.27
N GLY A 155 -19.18 8.02 -19.44
CA GLY A 155 -18.48 8.79 -20.47
C GLY A 155 -18.25 10.26 -20.11
N VAL A 156 -18.63 10.70 -18.92
CA VAL A 156 -18.48 12.10 -18.47
C VAL A 156 -17.01 12.37 -18.13
N VAL A 157 -16.46 13.50 -18.61
CA VAL A 157 -15.08 13.90 -18.27
C VAL A 157 -15.00 14.26 -16.79
N ILE A 158 -14.17 13.54 -16.05
CA ILE A 158 -13.87 13.83 -14.65
C ILE A 158 -12.72 14.83 -14.56
N ARG A 159 -11.63 14.58 -15.28
CA ARG A 159 -10.37 15.35 -15.20
C ARG A 159 -9.43 15.04 -16.36
N ASP A 160 -8.35 15.81 -16.48
CA ASP A 160 -7.26 15.49 -17.40
C ASP A 160 -6.46 14.27 -16.93
N SER A 161 -6.01 13.47 -17.90
CA SER A 161 -5.13 12.34 -17.64
C SER A 161 -3.70 12.80 -17.44
N SER A 162 -2.97 12.05 -16.60
CA SER A 162 -1.58 12.41 -16.29
C SER A 162 -0.67 12.21 -17.51
N PRO A 163 0.38 13.05 -17.68
CA PRO A 163 1.37 12.85 -18.74
C PRO A 163 2.01 11.46 -18.75
N GLY A 164 2.20 10.85 -17.56
CA GLY A 164 2.73 9.49 -17.44
C GLY A 164 1.79 8.44 -18.02
N TYR A 165 0.49 8.52 -17.73
CA TYR A 165 -0.51 7.64 -18.34
C TYR A 165 -0.55 7.80 -19.87
N ARG A 166 -0.49 9.04 -20.38
CA ARG A 166 -0.43 9.28 -21.83
C ARG A 166 0.82 8.68 -22.46
N MET A 167 1.95 8.73 -21.75
CA MET A 167 3.19 8.08 -22.19
C MET A 167 3.03 6.56 -22.26
N ASP A 168 2.39 5.94 -21.27
CA ASP A 168 2.12 4.50 -21.28
C ASP A 168 1.19 4.10 -22.46
N VAL A 169 0.15 4.91 -22.73
CA VAL A 169 -0.72 4.77 -23.90
C VAL A 169 0.08 4.77 -25.20
N VAL A 170 0.90 5.81 -25.41
CA VAL A 170 1.69 5.91 -26.64
C VAL A 170 2.72 4.79 -26.72
N ALA A 171 3.37 4.46 -25.61
CA ALA A 171 4.39 3.41 -25.57
C ALA A 171 3.81 2.07 -26.00
N VAL A 172 2.67 1.64 -25.45
CA VAL A 172 2.05 0.36 -25.84
C VAL A 172 1.73 0.32 -27.32
N VAL A 173 1.13 1.39 -27.88
CA VAL A 173 0.80 1.46 -29.31
C VAL A 173 2.07 1.41 -30.17
N GLN A 174 3.15 2.11 -29.79
CA GLN A 174 4.41 2.05 -30.53
C GLN A 174 5.08 0.67 -30.42
N GLU A 175 5.04 0.07 -29.24
CA GLU A 175 5.76 -1.16 -28.94
C GLU A 175 5.21 -2.37 -29.68
N LEU A 176 3.91 -2.41 -30.02
CA LEU A 176 3.38 -3.46 -30.91
C LEU A 176 4.19 -3.54 -32.22
N GLY A 177 4.63 -2.40 -32.76
CA GLY A 177 5.47 -2.36 -33.96
C GLY A 177 6.88 -2.96 -33.77
N TYR A 178 7.39 -3.05 -32.53
CA TYR A 178 8.70 -3.65 -32.23
C TYR A 178 8.66 -5.18 -32.20
N TYR A 179 7.47 -5.75 -31.98
CA TYR A 179 7.22 -7.18 -31.90
C TYR A 179 6.47 -7.72 -33.12
N LYS A 180 6.32 -6.92 -34.20
CA LYS A 180 5.51 -7.29 -35.37
C LYS A 180 5.93 -8.62 -36.05
N GLU A 181 7.21 -8.98 -36.01
CA GLU A 181 7.74 -10.22 -36.59
C GLU A 181 7.44 -11.45 -35.72
N LEU A 182 6.95 -11.22 -34.49
CA LEU A 182 6.58 -12.28 -33.55
C LEU A 182 5.14 -12.72 -33.72
N PHE A 183 4.25 -11.82 -34.15
CA PHE A 183 2.82 -12.04 -34.05
C PHE A 183 2.33 -13.05 -35.10
N SER A 184 1.56 -14.03 -34.64
CA SER A 184 1.05 -15.11 -35.50
C SER A 184 -0.22 -14.76 -36.28
N VAL A 185 -1.02 -13.81 -35.77
CA VAL A 185 -2.38 -13.56 -36.28
C VAL A 185 -2.51 -12.23 -37.03
N ASP A 186 -1.87 -11.16 -36.54
CA ASP A 186 -2.05 -9.80 -37.05
C ASP A 186 -0.86 -8.91 -36.70
N GLY A 187 -0.75 -7.74 -37.32
CA GLY A 187 0.30 -6.77 -37.02
C GLY A 187 0.20 -5.52 -37.88
N TYR A 188 0.91 -4.47 -37.46
CA TYR A 188 1.04 -3.27 -38.29
C TYR A 188 1.73 -3.60 -39.61
N VAL A 189 1.31 -2.91 -40.68
CA VAL A 189 2.02 -3.00 -41.97
C VAL A 189 3.50 -2.61 -41.78
N PRO A 190 4.45 -3.27 -42.48
CA PRO A 190 5.88 -3.13 -42.18
C PRO A 190 6.44 -1.70 -42.23
N THR A 191 5.82 -0.84 -43.04
CA THR A 191 6.19 0.57 -43.25
C THR A 191 5.59 1.51 -42.21
N PHE A 192 4.53 1.09 -41.52
CA PHE A 192 3.83 1.93 -40.56
C PHE A 192 4.54 1.93 -39.20
N ARG A 193 4.72 3.12 -38.65
CA ARG A 193 5.27 3.35 -37.31
C ARG A 193 4.41 4.40 -36.61
N PRO A 194 3.68 4.06 -35.53
CA PRO A 194 2.88 5.02 -34.79
C PRO A 194 3.71 6.23 -34.32
N TRP A 195 3.29 7.42 -34.72
CA TRP A 195 3.98 8.71 -34.54
C TRP A 195 5.39 8.79 -35.13
N GLY A 196 5.69 7.95 -36.12
CA GLY A 196 6.96 7.95 -36.84
C GLY A 196 8.15 7.62 -35.93
N ARG A 197 9.18 8.47 -35.94
CA ARG A 197 10.39 8.32 -35.11
C ARG A 197 10.30 9.03 -33.75
N ARG A 198 9.16 9.65 -33.44
CA ARG A 198 8.98 10.37 -32.18
C ARG A 198 8.90 9.38 -31.03
N THR A 199 9.58 9.68 -29.93
CA THR A 199 9.49 8.85 -28.72
C THR A 199 8.13 9.05 -28.05
N ALA A 200 7.62 8.00 -27.40
CA ALA A 200 6.42 8.09 -26.55
C ALA A 200 6.48 9.27 -25.57
N TYR A 201 7.67 9.55 -25.03
CA TYR A 201 7.97 10.70 -24.21
C TYR A 201 7.59 12.03 -24.88
N SER A 202 8.07 12.27 -26.10
CA SER A 202 7.78 13.52 -26.83
C SER A 202 6.33 13.61 -27.29
N VAL A 203 5.70 12.47 -27.62
CA VAL A 203 4.31 12.43 -28.10
C VAL A 203 3.34 12.70 -26.95
N ALA A 204 3.60 12.15 -25.76
CA ALA A 204 2.79 12.37 -24.57
C ALA A 204 2.91 13.79 -23.98
N GLY A 205 3.80 14.63 -24.56
CA GLY A 205 4.09 15.97 -24.08
C GLY A 205 4.86 15.97 -22.75
N MET A 206 5.70 14.96 -22.51
CA MET A 206 6.51 14.90 -21.31
C MET A 206 7.63 15.95 -21.37
N VAL A 207 7.79 16.71 -20.30
CA VAL A 207 8.89 17.66 -20.13
C VAL A 207 9.99 17.02 -19.30
N ARG A 208 11.23 17.10 -19.78
CA ARG A 208 12.42 16.60 -19.04
C ARG A 208 12.46 17.28 -17.68
N ARG A 209 12.32 16.47 -16.63
CA ARG A 209 12.37 16.94 -15.25
C ARG A 209 13.84 17.19 -14.89
N THR A 210 14.21 18.45 -14.75
CA THR A 210 15.48 18.87 -14.17
C THR A 210 15.31 18.92 -12.65
N GLY A 211 15.42 17.76 -11.99
CA GLY A 211 15.33 17.65 -10.53
C GLY A 211 14.11 16.87 -10.00
N ASN A 212 14.03 16.74 -8.69
CA ASN A 212 12.94 16.02 -8.04
C ASN A 212 11.67 16.87 -7.95
N THR A 213 10.55 16.35 -8.46
CA THR A 213 9.26 17.07 -8.50
C THR A 213 8.45 16.99 -7.22
N THR A 214 8.85 16.15 -6.27
CA THR A 214 8.14 16.06 -4.99
C THR A 214 8.79 17.04 -4.01
N PRO A 215 8.09 18.13 -3.63
CA PRO A 215 8.63 19.08 -2.67
C PRO A 215 8.78 18.42 -1.29
N PRO A 216 9.78 18.83 -0.48
CA PRO A 216 9.76 18.50 0.94
C PRO A 216 8.54 19.13 1.61
N LEU A 217 8.10 18.55 2.73
CA LEU A 217 7.13 19.19 3.61
C LEU A 217 7.76 20.40 4.28
N SER A 218 6.98 21.46 4.43
CA SER A 218 7.33 22.61 5.27
C SER A 218 7.30 22.23 6.75
N ASN A 219 8.05 22.97 7.58
CA ASN A 219 8.20 22.65 9.00
C ASN A 219 6.90 22.76 9.80
N ASP A 220 6.01 23.68 9.42
CA ASP A 220 4.66 23.85 10.01
C ASP A 220 3.75 22.63 9.80
N VAL A 221 4.06 21.77 8.83
CA VAL A 221 3.36 20.49 8.61
C VAL A 221 4.16 19.33 9.21
N PHE A 222 5.46 19.27 8.91
CA PHE A 222 6.31 18.14 9.28
C PHE A 222 6.45 17.98 10.79
N GLN A 223 6.71 19.08 11.51
CA GLN A 223 6.93 19.03 12.96
C GLN A 223 5.70 18.56 13.74
N PRO A 224 4.50 19.17 13.62
CA PRO A 224 3.35 18.71 14.38
C PRO A 224 2.91 17.30 13.96
N LEU A 225 3.09 16.91 12.69
CA LEU A 225 2.78 15.56 12.22
C LEU A 225 3.66 14.50 12.89
N VAL A 226 4.98 14.69 12.87
CA VAL A 226 5.92 13.74 13.48
C VAL A 226 5.80 13.76 15.01
N ALA A 227 5.60 14.94 15.62
CA ALA A 227 5.37 15.06 17.07
C ALA A 227 4.11 14.31 17.51
N ALA A 228 2.99 14.48 16.80
CA ALA A 228 1.75 13.74 17.10
C ALA A 228 1.94 12.23 16.91
N ALA A 229 2.62 11.80 15.84
CA ALA A 229 2.90 10.39 15.61
C ALA A 229 3.78 9.78 16.72
N LEU A 230 4.84 10.49 17.14
CA LEU A 230 5.71 10.06 18.23
C LEU A 230 4.98 10.07 19.57
N TYR A 231 4.14 11.06 19.86
CA TYR A 231 3.31 11.07 21.07
C TYR A 231 2.42 9.81 21.15
N VAL A 232 1.79 9.41 20.04
CA VAL A 232 1.02 8.16 20.01
C VAL A 232 1.89 6.94 20.26
N VAL A 233 3.09 6.88 19.66
CA VAL A 233 4.00 5.73 19.77
C VAL A 233 4.63 5.63 21.17
N GLU A 234 5.01 6.75 21.78
CA GLU A 234 5.77 6.79 23.01
C GLU A 234 4.86 6.83 24.24
N MET A 235 3.77 7.60 24.19
CA MET A 235 2.88 7.82 25.34
C MET A 235 1.63 6.94 25.29
N LEU A 236 1.00 6.78 24.12
CA LEU A 236 -0.30 6.09 24.03
C LEU A 236 -0.18 4.60 23.74
N ALA A 237 0.92 4.15 23.12
CA ALA A 237 1.07 2.78 22.66
C ALA A 237 0.87 1.70 23.74
N PRO A 238 1.42 1.82 24.97
CA PRO A 238 1.21 0.82 26.01
C PRO A 238 -0.29 0.60 26.31
N HIS A 239 -1.05 1.69 26.40
CA HIS A 239 -2.49 1.64 26.66
C HIS A 239 -3.30 1.11 25.47
N VAL A 240 -2.87 1.44 24.25
CA VAL A 240 -3.49 0.92 23.02
C VAL A 240 -3.23 -0.58 22.87
N MET A 241 -2.07 -1.08 23.30
CA MET A 241 -1.76 -2.51 23.32
C MET A 241 -2.59 -3.26 24.38
N GLU A 242 -2.78 -2.67 25.56
CA GLU A 242 -3.71 -3.21 26.57
C GLU A 242 -5.14 -3.27 26.04
N LEU A 243 -5.61 -2.19 25.40
CA LEU A 243 -6.92 -2.17 24.74
C LEU A 243 -7.03 -3.25 23.65
N GLN A 244 -5.95 -3.50 22.89
CA GLN A 244 -5.93 -4.57 21.88
C GLN A 244 -6.14 -5.94 22.52
N GLN A 245 -5.46 -6.22 23.62
CA GLN A 245 -5.59 -7.47 24.36
C GLN A 245 -7.03 -7.65 24.87
N GLN A 246 -7.58 -6.62 25.52
CA GLN A 246 -8.96 -6.64 26.01
C GLN A 246 -9.98 -6.90 24.88
N LEU A 247 -9.78 -6.29 23.70
CA LEU A 247 -10.62 -6.51 22.53
C LEU A 247 -10.51 -7.93 21.96
N GLN A 248 -9.34 -8.57 22.08
CA GLN A 248 -9.13 -9.96 21.65
C GLN A 248 -9.78 -10.94 22.63
N GLU A 249 -9.70 -10.66 23.93
CA GLU A 249 -10.33 -11.46 25.00
C GLU A 249 -11.87 -11.40 24.93
N MET A 250 -12.45 -10.27 24.51
CA MET A 250 -13.90 -10.14 24.31
C MET A 250 -14.44 -11.03 23.19
N VAL A 251 -13.63 -11.38 22.17
CA VAL A 251 -14.08 -12.31 21.13
C VAL A 251 -14.23 -13.69 21.78
N PRO A 252 -15.46 -14.21 21.97
CA PRO A 252 -15.63 -15.42 22.76
C PRO A 252 -14.80 -16.54 22.14
N ASN A 253 -13.91 -17.10 22.97
CA ASN A 253 -13.16 -18.31 22.70
C ASN A 253 -14.18 -19.33 22.17
N ARG A 254 -14.06 -19.74 20.91
CA ARG A 254 -15.07 -20.58 20.23
C ARG A 254 -15.33 -21.80 21.12
N PRO A 255 -16.51 -21.95 21.76
CA PRO A 255 -16.82 -23.20 22.40
C PRO A 255 -16.89 -24.23 21.27
N GLY A 256 -16.16 -25.34 21.43
CA GLY A 256 -16.35 -26.52 20.60
C GLY A 256 -17.85 -26.88 20.57
N ARG A 257 -18.29 -27.51 19.48
CA ARG A 257 -19.67 -27.90 19.12
C ARG A 257 -20.51 -28.65 20.18
N ASN A 258 -20.03 -28.84 21.41
CA ASN A 258 -20.68 -29.66 22.44
C ASN A 258 -21.64 -28.82 23.29
N ASN A 259 -22.76 -28.44 22.68
CA ASN A 259 -23.83 -27.64 23.28
C ASN A 259 -24.89 -28.50 23.97
N ARG A 260 -24.52 -29.34 24.95
CA ARG A 260 -25.48 -30.26 25.61
C ARG A 260 -25.78 -29.98 27.09
N ALA A 261 -25.19 -28.96 27.70
CA ALA A 261 -25.57 -28.52 29.05
C ALA A 261 -25.25 -27.03 29.27
N ARG A 262 -25.77 -26.14 28.41
CA ARG A 262 -25.73 -24.71 28.74
C ARG A 262 -26.82 -24.39 29.77
N PRO A 263 -26.52 -23.63 30.83
CA PRO A 263 -27.51 -23.11 31.77
C PRO A 263 -28.65 -22.33 31.08
N ASP A 264 -29.79 -22.20 31.78
CA ASP A 264 -30.91 -21.36 31.30
C ASP A 264 -30.41 -19.92 31.12
N TRP A 265 -30.64 -19.36 29.93
CA TRP A 265 -30.26 -17.99 29.59
C TRP A 265 -30.84 -16.97 30.59
N ARG A 266 -32.01 -17.27 31.18
CA ARG A 266 -32.63 -16.39 32.20
C ARG A 266 -31.72 -16.21 33.40
N VAL A 267 -31.13 -17.31 33.87
CA VAL A 267 -30.23 -17.32 35.02
C VAL A 267 -28.92 -16.63 34.66
N GLU A 268 -28.34 -16.95 33.50
CA GLU A 268 -27.07 -16.35 33.06
C GLU A 268 -27.16 -14.84 32.87
N VAL A 269 -28.21 -14.35 32.21
CA VAL A 269 -28.39 -12.92 31.94
C VAL A 269 -28.79 -12.17 33.20
N ALA A 270 -29.64 -12.74 34.07
CA ALA A 270 -29.93 -12.15 35.38
C ALA A 270 -28.67 -12.02 36.24
N GLN A 271 -27.83 -13.06 36.29
CA GLN A 271 -26.53 -13.02 36.98
C GLN A 271 -25.58 -11.98 36.38
N ALA A 272 -25.58 -11.79 35.06
CA ALA A 272 -24.79 -10.73 34.43
C ALA A 272 -25.28 -9.33 34.85
N ILE A 273 -26.60 -9.12 34.91
CA ILE A 273 -27.21 -7.86 35.40
C ILE A 273 -26.86 -7.64 36.89
N ASP A 274 -26.98 -8.67 37.72
CA ASP A 274 -26.64 -8.59 39.15
C ASP A 274 -25.16 -8.27 39.35
N ARG A 275 -24.27 -8.81 38.51
CA ARG A 275 -22.84 -8.50 38.54
C ARG A 275 -22.59 -7.01 38.31
N HIS A 276 -23.22 -6.42 37.30
CA HIS A 276 -23.14 -4.97 37.06
C HIS A 276 -23.54 -4.17 38.30
N MET A 277 -24.65 -4.54 38.95
CA MET A 277 -25.12 -3.87 40.17
C MET A 277 -24.14 -4.04 41.33
N GLN A 278 -23.63 -5.25 41.56
CA GLN A 278 -22.68 -5.56 42.64
C GLN A 278 -21.34 -4.84 42.48
N GLU A 279 -20.85 -4.73 41.25
CA GLU A 279 -19.56 -4.10 40.93
C GLU A 279 -19.69 -2.59 40.73
N GLY A 280 -20.91 -2.05 40.65
CA GLY A 280 -21.17 -0.67 40.29
C GLY A 280 -20.75 -0.33 38.85
N ASP A 281 -20.70 -1.32 37.96
CA ASP A 281 -20.23 -1.16 36.58
C ASP A 281 -21.39 -0.77 35.65
N PRO A 282 -21.35 0.39 34.97
CA PRO A 282 -22.44 0.82 34.09
C PRO A 282 -22.68 -0.13 32.89
N PHE A 283 -23.91 -0.18 32.38
CA PHE A 283 -24.16 -0.92 31.13
C PHE A 283 -23.58 -0.20 29.92
N ASP A 284 -23.17 -0.97 28.92
CA ASP A 284 -22.65 -0.43 27.66
C ASP A 284 -23.74 0.32 26.87
N VAL A 285 -23.35 1.42 26.24
CA VAL A 285 -24.27 2.28 25.48
C VAL A 285 -24.42 1.74 24.05
N ALA A 286 -25.66 1.63 23.58
CA ALA A 286 -25.97 1.25 22.21
C ALA A 286 -25.45 2.29 21.21
N LEU A 287 -25.05 1.84 20.02
CA LEU A 287 -24.61 2.72 18.94
C LEU A 287 -25.77 3.58 18.44
N ASP A 288 -25.49 4.80 17.97
CA ASP A 288 -26.53 5.77 17.58
C ASP A 288 -27.47 5.23 16.49
N HIS A 289 -26.96 4.45 15.53
CA HIS A 289 -27.80 3.81 14.51
C HIS A 289 -28.74 2.75 15.10
N VAL A 290 -28.33 2.01 16.13
CA VAL A 290 -29.19 1.04 16.83
C VAL A 290 -30.30 1.77 17.59
N VAL A 291 -29.99 2.93 18.18
CA VAL A 291 -31.01 3.79 18.83
C VAL A 291 -32.00 4.33 17.80
N ALA A 292 -31.51 4.79 16.64
CA ALA A 292 -32.36 5.27 15.55
C ALA A 292 -33.28 4.16 14.99
N GLU A 293 -32.75 2.95 14.81
CA GLU A 293 -33.53 1.77 14.41
C GLU A 293 -34.62 1.45 15.44
N ARG A 294 -34.30 1.44 16.74
CA ARG A 294 -35.29 1.21 17.81
C ARG A 294 -36.42 2.25 17.80
N LEU A 295 -36.09 3.52 17.63
CA LEU A 295 -37.10 4.59 17.52
C LEU A 295 -37.99 4.40 16.29
N ALA A 296 -37.42 4.01 15.15
CA ALA A 296 -38.18 3.70 13.94
C ALA A 296 -39.10 2.47 14.12
N ASP A 297 -38.69 1.50 14.93
CA ASP A 297 -39.46 0.32 15.32
C ASP A 297 -40.51 0.61 16.41
N GLY A 298 -40.71 1.88 16.79
CA GLY A 298 -41.77 2.32 17.69
C GLY A 298 -41.43 2.26 19.18
N TRP A 299 -40.15 2.20 19.55
CA TRP A 299 -39.74 2.36 20.96
C TRP A 299 -40.09 3.76 21.47
N ASP A 300 -40.51 3.83 22.73
CA ASP A 300 -40.72 5.10 23.42
C ASP A 300 -39.38 5.86 23.53
N PRO A 301 -39.30 7.13 23.10
CA PRO A 301 -38.11 7.97 23.26
C PRO A 301 -37.62 8.09 24.70
N ASP A 302 -38.53 7.97 25.68
CA ASP A 302 -38.23 8.05 27.10
C ASP A 302 -38.00 6.66 27.73
N ASP A 303 -37.96 5.58 26.94
CA ASP A 303 -37.70 4.23 27.46
C ASP A 303 -36.28 4.15 28.08
N PRO A 304 -36.15 3.78 29.37
CA PRO A 304 -34.85 3.69 30.06
C PRO A 304 -33.90 2.66 29.43
N LEU A 305 -34.42 1.69 28.67
CA LEU A 305 -33.64 0.65 27.99
C LEU A 305 -33.28 1.01 26.55
N LEU A 306 -33.80 2.12 26.02
CA LEU A 306 -33.60 2.56 24.63
C LEU A 306 -32.12 2.60 24.24
N ARG A 307 -31.26 3.07 25.16
CA ARG A 307 -29.83 3.25 24.94
C ARG A 307 -28.95 2.11 25.48
N VAL A 308 -29.54 1.04 26.01
CA VAL A 308 -28.79 -0.11 26.54
C VAL A 308 -28.30 -0.99 25.39
N ASN A 309 -27.01 -1.31 25.38
CA ASN A 309 -26.43 -2.29 24.45
C ASN A 309 -26.71 -3.73 24.93
N LEU A 310 -27.90 -4.21 24.63
CA LEU A 310 -28.36 -5.57 24.97
C LEU A 310 -27.48 -6.67 24.35
N ILE A 311 -26.83 -6.39 23.20
CA ILE A 311 -25.92 -7.35 22.55
C ILE A 311 -24.65 -7.53 23.38
N SER A 312 -24.07 -6.44 23.91
CA SER A 312 -22.92 -6.49 24.82
C SER A 312 -23.22 -7.32 26.07
N LEU A 313 -24.40 -7.15 26.66
CA LEU A 313 -24.85 -7.95 27.81
C LEU A 313 -24.97 -9.45 27.46
N ALA A 314 -25.47 -9.78 26.27
CA ALA A 314 -25.50 -11.16 25.81
C ALA A 314 -24.08 -11.74 25.60
N HIS A 315 -23.12 -10.93 25.12
CA HIS A 315 -21.74 -11.37 24.90
C HIS A 315 -21.04 -11.75 26.19
N GLU A 316 -21.34 -11.08 27.30
CA GLU A 316 -20.82 -11.42 28.64
C GLU A 316 -21.28 -12.77 29.16
N THR A 317 -22.40 -13.28 28.64
CA THR A 317 -22.88 -14.65 28.91
C THR A 317 -22.38 -15.66 27.87
N GLY A 318 -21.44 -15.27 27.01
CA GLY A 318 -20.92 -16.12 25.93
C GLY A 318 -21.95 -16.42 24.83
N ARG A 319 -22.95 -15.54 24.66
CA ARG A 319 -23.98 -15.62 23.60
C ARG A 319 -23.67 -14.60 22.51
N ARG A 320 -24.08 -14.88 21.27
CA ARG A 320 -23.75 -14.03 20.11
C ARG A 320 -24.73 -12.88 19.89
N ALA A 321 -25.96 -13.04 20.37
CA ALA A 321 -27.05 -12.12 20.14
C ALA A 321 -27.98 -12.09 21.36
N PHE A 322 -28.68 -10.98 21.50
CA PHE A 322 -29.78 -10.82 22.44
C PHE A 322 -31.10 -10.93 21.67
N HIS A 323 -31.97 -11.85 22.07
CA HIS A 323 -33.29 -11.97 21.44
C HIS A 323 -34.29 -11.04 22.14
N TYR A 324 -34.98 -10.17 21.40
CA TYR A 324 -35.93 -9.21 21.97
C TYR A 324 -37.10 -9.87 22.71
N THR A 325 -37.41 -11.15 22.42
CA THR A 325 -38.38 -11.95 23.19
C THR A 325 -37.98 -12.16 24.66
N TRP A 326 -36.71 -11.92 25.01
CA TRP A 326 -36.22 -11.97 26.39
C TRP A 326 -36.55 -10.71 27.19
N LEU A 327 -36.74 -9.59 26.49
CA LEU A 327 -36.89 -8.27 27.10
C LEU A 327 -38.10 -8.21 28.05
N PRO A 328 -39.30 -8.73 27.73
CA PRO A 328 -40.42 -8.70 28.68
C PRO A 328 -40.12 -9.40 30.02
N THR A 329 -39.34 -10.47 29.99
CA THR A 329 -38.94 -11.21 31.21
C THR A 329 -37.90 -10.46 32.03
N LEU A 330 -36.97 -9.75 31.38
CA LEU A 330 -35.84 -9.09 32.05
C LEU A 330 -36.07 -7.60 32.32
N ARG A 331 -37.10 -6.98 31.72
CA ARG A 331 -37.29 -5.52 31.69
C ARG A 331 -37.22 -4.91 33.08
N GLY A 332 -38.01 -5.42 34.04
CA GLY A 332 -38.02 -4.87 35.40
C GLY A 332 -36.65 -4.92 36.09
N HIS A 333 -35.89 -6.00 35.87
CA HIS A 333 -34.55 -6.18 36.43
C HIS A 333 -33.52 -5.24 35.77
N LEU A 334 -33.57 -5.14 34.44
CA LEU A 334 -32.73 -4.22 33.67
C LEU A 334 -33.00 -2.76 34.00
N GLU A 335 -34.27 -2.35 34.09
CA GLU A 335 -34.65 -0.98 34.42
C GLU A 335 -34.21 -0.58 35.83
N LYS A 336 -34.26 -1.53 36.78
CA LYS A 336 -33.70 -1.31 38.12
C LYS A 336 -32.18 -1.13 38.03
N ALA A 337 -31.49 -2.06 37.36
CA ALA A 337 -30.04 -2.02 37.25
C ALA A 337 -29.54 -0.77 36.54
N VAL A 338 -30.15 -0.36 35.42
CA VAL A 338 -29.79 0.86 34.68
C VAL A 338 -29.99 2.12 35.53
N ARG A 339 -31.03 2.17 36.37
CA ARG A 339 -31.21 3.29 37.32
C ARG A 339 -30.13 3.33 38.40
N GLU A 340 -29.60 2.18 38.78
CA GLU A 340 -28.61 2.05 39.85
C GLU A 340 -27.19 2.35 39.37
N VAL A 341 -26.76 1.75 38.25
CA VAL A 341 -25.38 1.86 37.75
C VAL A 341 -25.21 2.77 36.53
N GLY A 342 -26.31 3.17 35.89
CA GLY A 342 -26.29 4.04 34.72
C GLY A 342 -25.74 3.38 33.45
N LEU A 343 -25.44 4.22 32.46
CA LEU A 343 -24.91 3.83 31.16
C LEU A 343 -23.59 4.54 30.89
N SER A 344 -22.61 3.81 30.35
CA SER A 344 -21.35 4.38 29.88
C SER A 344 -20.79 3.54 28.74
N LYS A 345 -20.04 4.15 27.83
CA LYS A 345 -19.35 3.38 26.79
C LYS A 345 -18.33 2.45 27.45
N ARG A 346 -18.24 1.19 26.98
CA ARG A 346 -17.47 0.13 27.66
C ARG A 346 -15.96 0.39 27.83
N TRP A 347 -15.29 0.89 26.80
CA TRP A 347 -13.82 0.88 26.76
C TRP A 347 -13.22 2.17 27.32
N GLY A 348 -12.17 2.07 28.13
CA GLY A 348 -11.47 3.27 28.64
C GLY A 348 -12.25 4.07 29.69
N ARG A 349 -13.19 3.44 30.42
CA ARG A 349 -13.91 4.07 31.55
C ARG A 349 -12.97 4.55 32.66
N THR A 350 -11.96 3.74 32.96
CA THR A 350 -10.92 3.98 33.96
C THR A 350 -9.57 4.20 33.27
N ALA A 351 -9.56 5.02 32.21
CA ALA A 351 -8.35 5.27 31.44
C ALA A 351 -7.25 5.90 32.30
N ALA A 352 -6.06 5.29 32.30
CA ALA A 352 -4.87 5.81 32.97
C ALA A 352 -4.53 7.23 32.51
N LEU A 353 -3.95 8.01 33.42
CA LEU A 353 -3.47 9.35 33.11
C LEU A 353 -2.16 9.27 32.31
N VAL A 354 -2.09 10.08 31.26
CA VAL A 354 -0.87 10.34 30.48
C VAL A 354 -0.58 11.83 30.53
N GLU A 355 0.68 12.19 30.40
CA GLU A 355 1.05 13.60 30.25
C GLU A 355 0.56 14.13 28.90
N ARG A 356 -0.04 15.32 28.90
CA ARG A 356 -0.46 15.99 27.68
C ARG A 356 0.76 16.34 26.82
N ALA A 357 0.60 16.33 25.50
CA ALA A 357 1.66 16.65 24.56
C ALA A 357 2.16 18.11 24.67
N ASP A 358 1.36 19.00 25.24
CA ASP A 358 1.72 20.39 25.53
C ASP A 358 2.38 20.59 26.90
N GLY A 359 2.62 19.50 27.65
CA GLY A 359 3.21 19.52 29.01
C GLY A 359 2.29 20.10 30.08
N ARG A 360 1.00 20.34 29.79
CA ARG A 360 0.07 21.00 30.72
C ARG A 360 -0.64 20.02 31.66
N GLY A 361 0.12 19.07 32.22
CA GLY A 361 -0.34 18.12 33.23
C GLY A 361 -0.92 16.81 32.68
N GLY A 362 -1.42 15.98 33.61
CA GLY A 362 -1.95 14.65 33.33
C GLY A 362 -3.43 14.66 32.90
N ILE A 363 -3.77 13.80 31.95
CA ILE A 363 -5.15 13.62 31.47
C ILE A 363 -5.40 12.15 31.12
N PRO A 364 -6.64 11.61 31.27
CA PRO A 364 -6.91 10.25 30.82
C PRO A 364 -6.54 10.06 29.34
N TRP A 365 -5.83 9.00 28.99
CA TRP A 365 -5.35 8.80 27.62
C TRP A 365 -6.49 8.71 26.59
N THR A 366 -7.66 8.28 27.03
CA THR A 366 -8.90 8.27 26.24
C THR A 366 -10.10 8.65 27.10
N LEU A 367 -11.19 9.07 26.44
CA LEU A 367 -12.52 9.06 27.04
C LEU A 367 -13.16 7.66 26.85
N PRO A 368 -14.27 7.36 27.55
CA PRO A 368 -15.02 6.14 27.30
C PRO A 368 -15.40 5.99 25.82
N MET A 369 -15.21 4.79 25.26
CA MET A 369 -15.34 4.46 23.84
C MET A 369 -16.20 3.22 23.62
N ASN A 370 -16.96 3.22 22.52
CA ASN A 370 -17.60 2.01 22.03
C ASN A 370 -16.59 1.12 21.27
N THR A 371 -16.97 -0.11 20.93
CA THR A 371 -16.08 -1.08 20.27
C THR A 371 -15.57 -0.61 18.90
N THR A 372 -16.35 0.21 18.18
CA THR A 372 -15.93 0.78 16.90
C THR A 372 -14.84 1.84 17.11
N GLU A 373 -15.04 2.76 18.05
CA GLU A 373 -14.06 3.79 18.45
C GLU A 373 -12.76 3.16 18.97
N ALA A 374 -12.86 2.11 19.78
CA ALA A 374 -11.70 1.37 20.27
C ALA A 374 -10.85 0.75 19.13
N ARG A 375 -11.49 0.19 18.09
CA ARG A 375 -10.80 -0.30 16.89
C ARG A 375 -10.22 0.82 16.03
N LEU A 376 -10.84 2.00 16.04
CA LEU A 376 -10.27 3.18 15.40
C LEU A 376 -8.99 3.63 16.12
N GLN A 377 -8.91 3.56 17.46
CA GLN A 377 -7.66 3.85 18.17
C GLN A 377 -6.51 2.93 17.75
N LEU A 378 -6.78 1.62 17.59
CA LEU A 378 -5.78 0.68 17.05
C LEU A 378 -5.32 1.07 15.64
N SER A 379 -6.25 1.51 14.79
CA SER A 379 -5.94 1.95 13.43
C SER A 379 -5.13 3.25 13.41
N ARG A 380 -5.42 4.19 14.32
CA ARG A 380 -4.67 5.43 14.52
C ARG A 380 -3.24 5.15 14.98
N ALA A 381 -3.05 4.28 15.97
CA ALA A 381 -1.72 3.90 16.44
C ALA A 381 -0.87 3.22 15.36
N ARG A 382 -1.45 2.31 14.56
CA ARG A 382 -0.74 1.73 13.40
C ARG A 382 -0.37 2.78 12.36
N THR A 383 -1.24 3.77 12.14
CA THR A 383 -0.97 4.88 11.21
C THR A 383 0.14 5.78 11.75
N ALA A 384 0.15 6.10 13.04
CA ALA A 384 1.22 6.82 13.71
C ALA A 384 2.56 6.09 13.56
N CYS A 385 2.59 4.77 13.78
CA CYS A 385 3.81 3.98 13.55
C CYS A 385 4.31 4.07 12.10
N LEU A 386 3.40 4.01 11.11
CA LEU A 386 3.76 4.15 9.70
C LEU A 386 4.32 5.54 9.38
N ILE A 387 3.71 6.61 9.90
CA ILE A 387 4.17 7.99 9.73
C ILE A 387 5.57 8.15 10.35
N ALA A 388 5.75 7.75 11.60
CA ALA A 388 7.02 7.86 12.32
C ALA A 388 8.13 7.03 11.65
N LEU A 389 7.87 5.77 11.26
CA LEU A 389 8.85 4.96 10.53
C LEU A 389 9.21 5.61 9.19
N ALA A 390 8.23 6.07 8.42
CA ALA A 390 8.51 6.70 7.13
C ALA A 390 9.30 8.00 7.26
N ALA A 391 9.00 8.81 8.27
CA ALA A 391 9.67 10.09 8.54
C ALA A 391 11.10 9.91 9.05
N LEU A 392 11.35 8.91 9.91
CA LEU A 392 12.62 8.76 10.63
C LEU A 392 13.62 7.81 9.97
N THR A 393 13.14 6.86 9.16
CA THR A 393 14.01 5.93 8.41
C THR A 393 14.17 6.32 6.95
N GLY A 394 13.29 7.18 6.45
CA GLY A 394 13.20 7.51 5.04
C GLY A 394 12.91 6.32 4.13
N MET A 395 12.54 5.13 4.62
CA MET A 395 12.27 3.95 3.79
C MET A 395 11.18 4.24 2.73
N ARG A 396 11.31 3.63 1.55
CA ARG A 396 10.26 3.69 0.51
C ARG A 396 9.05 2.88 0.96
N LYS A 397 7.88 3.17 0.37
CA LYS A 397 6.67 2.34 0.51
C LYS A 397 6.96 0.85 0.30
N SER A 398 7.73 0.49 -0.73
CA SER A 398 8.07 -0.92 -0.99
C SER A 398 8.93 -1.54 0.11
N GLU A 399 9.80 -0.75 0.75
CA GLU A 399 10.70 -1.23 1.82
C GLU A 399 9.93 -1.36 3.15
N LEU A 400 9.10 -0.38 3.48
CA LEU A 400 8.19 -0.41 4.64
C LEU A 400 7.21 -1.61 4.59
N ALA A 401 6.79 -2.04 3.40
CA ALA A 401 5.83 -3.15 3.22
C ALA A 401 6.42 -4.52 3.59
N GLU A 402 7.75 -4.61 3.53
CA GLU A 402 8.56 -5.83 3.71
C GLU A 402 9.19 -5.90 5.10
N LEU A 403 8.89 -4.93 6.00
CA LEU A 403 9.30 -5.01 7.39
C LEU A 403 8.50 -6.11 8.11
N THR A 404 9.23 -7.06 8.67
CA THR A 404 8.70 -8.18 9.46
C THR A 404 8.65 -7.85 10.95
N HIS A 405 7.87 -8.61 11.73
CA HIS A 405 7.78 -8.45 13.18
C HIS A 405 9.13 -8.56 13.91
N ASP A 406 10.06 -9.33 13.34
CA ASP A 406 11.42 -9.53 13.84
C ASP A 406 12.43 -8.55 13.21
N CYS A 407 11.98 -7.47 12.56
CA CYS A 407 12.86 -6.52 11.87
C CYS A 407 13.89 -5.81 12.78
N ARG A 408 13.66 -5.78 14.10
CA ARG A 408 14.58 -5.18 15.06
C ARG A 408 15.79 -6.08 15.30
N LEU A 409 16.98 -5.60 14.95
CA LEU A 409 18.22 -6.28 15.29
C LEU A 409 18.67 -5.91 16.72
N PRO A 410 19.35 -6.81 17.45
CA PRO A 410 19.89 -6.51 18.77
C PRO A 410 20.68 -5.18 18.76
N PRO A 411 20.44 -4.28 19.72
CA PRO A 411 21.21 -3.04 19.82
C PRO A 411 22.71 -3.34 19.97
N GLU A 412 23.53 -2.64 19.20
CA GLU A 412 24.98 -2.83 19.16
C GLU A 412 25.65 -1.76 20.03
N GLN A 413 26.37 -2.17 21.07
CA GLN A 413 27.11 -1.27 21.95
C GLN A 413 28.45 -0.90 21.29
N LEU A 414 28.66 0.39 20.99
CA LEU A 414 29.88 0.87 20.33
C LEU A 414 30.87 1.55 21.30
N GLY A 415 30.60 1.46 22.59
CA GLY A 415 31.34 2.14 23.66
C GLY A 415 30.41 2.64 24.77
N GLU A 416 30.94 3.38 25.73
CA GLU A 416 30.16 3.95 26.84
C GLU A 416 29.06 4.89 26.31
N GLY A 417 27.80 4.57 26.62
CA GLY A 417 26.62 5.36 26.24
C GLY A 417 26.25 5.39 24.75
N ARG A 418 27.06 4.81 23.85
CA ARG A 418 26.79 4.79 22.41
C ARG A 418 26.16 3.47 21.98
N VAL A 419 24.87 3.52 21.64
CA VAL A 419 24.10 2.38 21.15
C VAL A 419 23.69 2.60 19.70
N ARG A 420 23.95 1.62 18.84
CA ARG A 420 23.52 1.62 17.43
C ARG A 420 22.30 0.72 17.27
N TYR A 421 21.22 1.30 16.75
CA TYR A 421 20.00 0.59 16.43
C TYR A 421 19.92 0.28 14.94
N ARG A 422 19.47 -0.93 14.60
CA ARG A 422 19.31 -1.35 13.20
C ARG A 422 17.97 -2.03 12.97
N LEU A 423 17.39 -1.78 11.80
CA LEU A 423 16.24 -2.50 11.27
C LEU A 423 16.67 -3.31 10.05
N LYS A 424 16.33 -4.61 10.01
CA LYS A 424 16.46 -5.45 8.81
C LYS A 424 15.18 -5.39 7.98
N GLY A 425 15.33 -5.42 6.66
CA GLY A 425 14.21 -5.44 5.72
C GLY A 425 14.67 -5.84 4.33
N LYS A 426 13.88 -5.50 3.30
CA LYS A 426 14.21 -5.79 1.90
C LYS A 426 14.20 -4.54 1.03
N VAL A 427 15.21 -4.40 0.18
CA VAL A 427 15.25 -3.42 -0.91
C VAL A 427 14.68 -4.05 -2.17
N ILE A 428 13.56 -3.52 -2.64
CA ILE A 428 12.85 -4.04 -3.81
C ILE A 428 13.29 -3.33 -5.11
N LYS A 429 13.39 -2.00 -5.07
CA LYS A 429 13.54 -1.21 -6.31
C LYS A 429 14.92 -1.43 -6.95
N GLY A 430 14.92 -1.84 -8.21
CA GLY A 430 16.15 -2.05 -8.99
C GLY A 430 16.93 -3.29 -8.56
N ARG A 431 16.27 -4.23 -7.90
CA ARG A 431 16.78 -5.55 -7.51
C ARG A 431 16.01 -6.66 -8.24
N LYS A 432 16.51 -7.89 -8.15
CA LYS A 432 15.83 -9.08 -8.65
C LYS A 432 14.47 -9.29 -7.97
N LEU A 433 13.62 -10.14 -8.55
CA LEU A 433 12.35 -10.53 -7.96
C LEU A 433 12.55 -11.00 -6.51
N GLY A 434 11.65 -10.61 -5.60
CA GLY A 434 11.78 -10.87 -4.16
C GLY A 434 12.61 -9.84 -3.39
N GLY A 435 13.38 -8.99 -4.08
CA GLY A 435 14.25 -7.99 -3.47
C GLY A 435 15.48 -8.60 -2.78
N GLU A 436 16.34 -7.73 -2.26
CA GLU A 436 17.55 -8.12 -1.52
C GLU A 436 17.44 -7.71 -0.05
N HIS A 437 17.92 -8.56 0.86
CA HIS A 437 17.97 -8.23 2.28
C HIS A 437 18.97 -7.10 2.53
N ASP A 438 18.59 -6.13 3.35
CA ASP A 438 19.43 -5.00 3.74
C ASP A 438 19.07 -4.53 5.16
N GLN A 439 19.90 -3.62 5.69
CA GLN A 439 19.76 -3.03 7.01
C GLN A 439 19.76 -1.51 6.94
N TRP A 440 19.00 -0.91 7.84
CA TRP A 440 18.95 0.53 8.08
C TRP A 440 19.46 0.82 9.48
N VAL A 441 20.53 1.60 9.58
CA VAL A 441 20.93 2.23 10.84
C VAL A 441 19.93 3.33 11.14
N THR A 442 19.34 3.30 12.33
CA THR A 442 18.24 4.19 12.73
C THR A 442 18.50 4.80 14.11
N ILE A 443 17.76 5.85 14.44
CA ILE A 443 17.63 6.36 15.80
C ILE A 443 16.71 5.45 16.65
N LYS A 444 16.82 5.57 17.97
CA LYS A 444 16.07 4.78 18.95
C LYS A 444 14.56 4.88 18.74
N GLN A 445 14.03 6.07 18.44
CA GLN A 445 12.60 6.31 18.26
C GLN A 445 12.02 5.46 17.12
N ALA A 446 12.70 5.38 15.97
CA ALA A 446 12.25 4.53 14.86
C ALA A 446 12.41 3.04 15.18
N TYR A 447 13.45 2.66 15.94
CA TYR A 447 13.61 1.29 16.43
C TYR A 447 12.47 0.88 17.37
N ASP A 448 12.11 1.72 18.33
CA ASP A 448 11.01 1.46 19.26
C ASP A 448 9.65 1.48 18.55
N THR A 449 9.46 2.41 17.61
CA THR A 449 8.27 2.45 16.74
C THR A 449 8.07 1.14 15.99
N ALA A 450 9.14 0.54 15.46
CA ALA A 450 9.05 -0.77 14.81
C ALA A 450 8.60 -1.86 15.78
N GLY A 451 9.03 -1.78 17.04
CA GLY A 451 8.59 -2.67 18.12
C GLY A 451 7.09 -2.52 18.41
N VAL A 452 6.62 -1.28 18.58
CA VAL A 452 5.19 -0.98 18.78
C VAL A 452 4.36 -1.46 17.59
N ALA A 453 4.83 -1.20 16.36
CA ALA A 453 4.17 -1.68 15.14
C ALA A 453 4.06 -3.22 15.11
N ALA A 454 5.09 -3.93 15.56
CA ALA A 454 5.10 -5.38 15.64
C ALA A 454 4.08 -5.89 16.67
N SER A 455 4.02 -5.27 17.85
CA SER A 455 3.04 -5.62 18.88
C SER A 455 1.59 -5.37 18.46
N LEU A 456 1.35 -4.29 17.72
CA LEU A 456 0.02 -3.96 17.19
C LEU A 456 -0.37 -4.78 15.95
N ALA A 457 0.55 -5.52 15.34
CA ALA A 457 0.27 -6.26 14.11
C ALA A 457 -0.55 -7.53 14.38
N ASP A 458 -1.54 -7.80 13.52
CA ASP A 458 -2.19 -9.12 13.46
C ASP A 458 -1.33 -10.02 12.56
N LEU A 459 -0.34 -10.68 13.16
CA LEU A 459 0.71 -11.43 12.43
C LEU A 459 0.16 -12.54 11.53
N VAL A 460 -1.00 -13.11 11.87
CA VAL A 460 -1.67 -14.09 11.01
C VAL A 460 -2.22 -13.40 9.77
N LYS A 461 -2.94 -12.29 9.92
CA LYS A 461 -3.51 -11.56 8.79
C LYS A 461 -2.49 -10.76 7.99
N SER A 462 -1.34 -10.44 8.58
CA SER A 462 -0.26 -9.70 7.95
C SER A 462 0.89 -10.60 7.49
N ASP A 463 0.76 -11.92 7.57
CA ASP A 463 1.78 -12.88 7.11
C ASP A 463 3.16 -12.59 7.74
N GLY A 464 3.18 -12.37 9.06
CA GLY A 464 4.40 -12.09 9.84
C GLY A 464 4.98 -10.67 9.71
N HIS A 465 4.30 -9.76 9.03
CA HIS A 465 4.79 -8.40 8.79
C HIS A 465 4.13 -7.32 9.65
N LEU A 466 4.80 -6.17 9.78
CA LEU A 466 4.29 -5.04 10.56
C LEU A 466 2.98 -4.47 10.01
N PHE A 467 2.88 -4.37 8.67
CA PHE A 467 1.74 -3.78 8.00
C PHE A 467 1.09 -4.77 7.03
N LYS A 468 -0.23 -4.97 7.14
CA LYS A 468 -0.99 -5.82 6.20
C LYS A 468 -1.07 -5.22 4.79
N SER A 469 -1.25 -3.90 4.72
CA SER A 469 -1.30 -3.13 3.47
C SER A 469 -0.77 -1.74 3.75
N LEU A 470 -0.07 -1.15 2.79
CA LEU A 470 0.40 0.24 2.85
C LEU A 470 -0.48 1.18 2.03
N SER A 471 -1.78 1.22 2.39
CA SER A 471 -2.59 2.39 2.10
C SER A 471 -2.17 3.51 3.05
N PHE A 472 -1.90 4.70 2.53
CA PHE A 472 -1.43 5.83 3.33
C PHE A 472 -2.43 6.99 3.34
N PHE A 473 -3.01 7.33 2.20
CA PHE A 473 -3.82 8.53 2.04
C PHE A 473 -5.03 8.59 2.99
N THR A 474 -5.95 7.61 2.92
CA THR A 474 -7.14 7.59 3.78
C THR A 474 -6.80 7.44 5.27
N PRO A 475 -5.88 6.54 5.69
CA PRO A 475 -5.46 6.50 7.10
C PRO A 475 -4.83 7.81 7.58
N TYR A 476 -4.03 8.47 6.74
CA TYR A 476 -3.47 9.79 7.05
C TYR A 476 -4.55 10.85 7.24
N GLU A 477 -5.55 10.92 6.34
CA GLU A 477 -6.68 11.84 6.50
C GLU A 477 -7.42 11.61 7.83
N TRP A 478 -7.70 10.36 8.18
CA TRP A 478 -8.35 10.06 9.47
C TRP A 478 -7.47 10.39 10.68
N PHE A 479 -6.15 10.20 10.56
CA PHE A 479 -5.21 10.61 11.59
C PHE A 479 -5.18 12.14 11.74
N LEU A 480 -5.12 12.87 10.63
CA LEU A 480 -5.17 14.33 10.57
C LEU A 480 -6.47 14.88 11.20
N THR A 481 -7.64 14.36 10.78
CA THR A 481 -8.94 14.73 11.36
C THR A 481 -8.98 14.49 12.86
N TRP A 482 -8.39 13.39 13.34
CA TRP A 482 -8.33 13.08 14.76
C TRP A 482 -7.42 14.04 15.54
N VAL A 483 -6.20 14.31 15.05
CA VAL A 483 -5.27 15.26 15.67
C VAL A 483 -5.90 16.64 15.78
N ASN A 484 -6.51 17.12 14.70
CA ASN A 484 -7.16 18.43 14.66
C ASN A 484 -8.50 18.46 15.42
N GLY A 485 -9.07 17.30 15.73
CA GLY A 485 -10.37 17.14 16.37
C GLY A 485 -10.37 17.37 17.89
N PRO A 486 -11.55 17.19 18.54
CA PRO A 486 -11.69 17.38 19.99
C PRO A 486 -10.76 16.49 20.82
N GLU A 487 -10.55 15.24 20.41
CA GLU A 487 -9.66 14.30 21.10
C GLU A 487 -8.19 14.76 21.06
N GLY A 488 -7.68 15.17 19.89
CA GLY A 488 -6.30 15.64 19.77
C GLY A 488 -6.05 16.92 20.55
N ARG A 489 -6.98 17.89 20.49
CA ARG A 489 -6.92 19.12 21.32
C ARG A 489 -6.93 18.82 22.82
N ARG A 490 -7.73 17.84 23.23
CA ARG A 490 -7.78 17.37 24.63
C ARG A 490 -6.43 16.79 25.07
N LEU A 491 -5.75 16.05 24.20
CA LEU A 491 -4.41 15.50 24.45
C LEU A 491 -3.28 16.55 24.34
N GLY A 492 -3.59 17.79 23.96
CA GLY A 492 -2.60 18.86 23.79
C GLY A 492 -1.80 18.75 22.49
N LEU A 493 -2.29 18.01 21.49
CA LEU A 493 -1.62 17.90 20.20
C LEU A 493 -1.69 19.22 19.43
N ALA A 494 -0.58 19.62 18.83
CA ALA A 494 -0.54 20.77 17.94
C ALA A 494 -1.35 20.47 16.67
N PRO A 495 -2.18 21.42 16.19
CA PRO A 495 -2.93 21.23 14.97
C PRO A 495 -1.97 21.11 13.77
N ILE A 496 -2.31 20.22 12.84
CA ILE A 496 -1.56 19.98 11.61
C ILE A 496 -2.31 20.67 10.46
N PRO A 497 -1.67 21.48 9.61
CA PRO A 497 -2.31 22.06 8.44
C PRO A 497 -2.91 20.99 7.51
N GLU A 498 -4.12 21.24 7.00
CA GLU A 498 -4.87 20.29 6.18
C GLU A 498 -4.35 20.23 4.73
N VAL A 499 -3.15 19.69 4.57
CA VAL A 499 -2.50 19.50 3.27
C VAL A 499 -2.29 18.02 2.96
N PRO A 500 -2.33 17.62 1.67
CA PRO A 500 -2.00 16.26 1.27
C PRO A 500 -0.54 15.92 1.60
N VAL A 501 -0.34 14.85 2.37
CA VAL A 501 0.98 14.29 2.66
C VAL A 501 1.14 12.95 1.95
N SER A 502 2.36 12.65 1.52
CA SER A 502 2.71 11.33 0.99
C SER A 502 3.99 10.80 1.62
N LEU A 503 4.14 9.46 1.66
CA LEU A 503 5.37 8.80 2.10
C LEU A 503 6.62 9.29 1.34
N ARG A 504 6.45 9.72 0.07
CA ARG A 504 7.54 10.28 -0.73
C ARG A 504 7.97 11.66 -0.21
N MET A 505 7.02 12.48 0.23
CA MET A 505 7.32 13.80 0.82
C MET A 505 8.03 13.65 2.16
N LEU A 506 7.59 12.72 3.03
CA LEU A 506 8.30 12.42 4.30
C LEU A 506 9.75 12.01 4.07
N ARG A 507 9.97 11.05 3.16
CA ARG A 507 11.32 10.64 2.75
C ARG A 507 12.13 11.80 2.16
N ARG A 508 11.49 12.67 1.37
CA ARG A 508 12.13 13.85 0.77
C ARG A 508 12.59 14.82 1.85
N THR A 509 11.75 15.12 2.84
CA THR A 509 12.07 15.98 3.98
C THR A 509 13.28 15.43 4.73
N LEU A 510 13.28 14.15 5.11
CA LEU A 510 14.44 13.55 5.79
C LEU A 510 15.73 13.66 4.94
N ALA A 511 15.62 13.45 3.62
CA ALA A 511 16.77 13.57 2.73
C ALA A 511 17.36 14.98 2.72
N VAL A 512 16.51 16.02 2.69
CA VAL A 512 16.94 17.43 2.80
C VAL A 512 17.63 17.66 4.14
N GLU A 513 16.98 17.29 5.23
CA GLU A 513 17.48 17.51 6.60
C GLU A 513 18.83 16.82 6.84
N MET A 514 19.01 15.61 6.30
CA MET A 514 20.29 14.91 6.40
C MET A 514 21.37 15.57 5.52
N ALA A 515 21.03 15.99 4.31
CA ALA A 515 21.99 16.55 3.35
C ALA A 515 22.58 17.90 3.82
N HIS A 516 21.81 18.69 4.57
CA HIS A 516 22.25 19.98 5.11
C HIS A 516 23.21 19.87 6.31
N ARG A 517 23.52 18.65 6.78
CA ARG A 517 24.52 18.43 7.84
C ARG A 517 25.93 18.28 7.24
N PRO A 518 27.00 18.61 7.98
CA PRO A 518 28.37 18.33 7.53
C PRO A 518 28.57 16.85 7.17
N GLY A 519 29.12 16.55 5.97
CA GLY A 519 29.23 15.18 5.43
C GLY A 519 27.88 14.50 5.08
N GLY A 520 26.78 15.25 5.20
CA GLY A 520 25.40 14.77 5.17
C GLY A 520 24.93 14.27 3.80
N LEU A 521 25.51 14.77 2.70
CA LEU A 521 25.15 14.34 1.35
C LEU A 521 25.55 12.87 1.07
N LEU A 522 26.75 12.48 1.50
CA LEU A 522 27.21 11.09 1.41
C LEU A 522 26.41 10.19 2.37
N ALA A 523 26.19 10.66 3.61
CA ALA A 523 25.39 9.95 4.61
C ALA A 523 23.93 9.71 4.13
N ALA A 524 23.29 10.73 3.54
CA ALA A 524 21.95 10.64 2.99
C ALA A 524 21.89 9.66 1.81
N LYS A 525 22.88 9.65 0.91
CA LYS A 525 22.95 8.68 -0.19
C LYS A 525 23.02 7.24 0.32
N ILE A 526 23.88 6.98 1.31
CA ILE A 526 24.08 5.65 1.91
C ILE A 526 22.81 5.23 2.65
N HIS A 527 22.30 6.08 3.55
CA HIS A 527 21.11 5.79 4.37
C HIS A 527 19.87 5.51 3.50
N LEU A 528 19.67 6.30 2.45
CA LEU A 528 18.52 6.19 1.56
C LEU A 528 18.73 5.17 0.42
N LYS A 529 19.84 4.45 0.38
CA LYS A 529 20.13 3.42 -0.65
C LYS A 529 19.99 3.97 -2.07
N HIS A 530 20.50 5.19 -2.31
CA HIS A 530 20.48 5.80 -3.64
C HIS A 530 21.63 5.28 -4.49
N ILE A 531 21.29 4.80 -5.69
CA ILE A 531 22.24 4.24 -6.67
C ILE A 531 23.13 5.35 -7.28
N SER A 532 22.66 6.61 -7.30
CA SER A 532 23.39 7.76 -7.84
C SER A 532 23.42 8.93 -6.86
N VAL A 533 24.58 9.59 -6.75
CA VAL A 533 24.79 10.83 -5.99
C VAL A 533 23.88 11.95 -6.51
N VAL A 534 23.61 11.98 -7.82
CA VAL A 534 22.70 12.93 -8.47
C VAL A 534 21.28 12.87 -7.92
N THR A 535 20.85 11.71 -7.41
CA THR A 535 19.54 11.62 -6.73
C THR A 535 19.57 12.44 -5.43
N THR A 536 20.71 12.43 -4.72
CA THR A 536 20.94 13.17 -3.48
C THR A 536 21.32 14.64 -3.69
N GLU A 537 22.06 14.98 -4.74
CA GLU A 537 22.27 16.38 -5.16
C GLU A 537 20.96 17.01 -5.64
N GLY A 538 20.14 16.26 -6.38
CA GLY A 538 18.76 16.65 -6.70
C GLY A 538 17.85 16.76 -5.47
N TYR A 539 18.31 16.29 -4.30
CA TYR A 539 17.65 16.55 -3.02
C TYR A 539 18.13 17.84 -2.33
N ALA A 540 19.28 18.41 -2.69
CA ALA A 540 19.90 19.52 -1.95
C ALA A 540 19.95 20.87 -2.71
N ASP A 541 19.37 20.96 -3.92
CA ASP A 541 19.46 22.10 -4.87
C ASP A 541 20.90 22.66 -5.02
N PRO A 542 21.56 22.45 -6.18
CA PRO A 542 22.94 22.93 -6.39
C PRO A 542 23.16 24.42 -6.07
N ARG A 543 22.12 25.25 -6.13
CA ARG A 543 22.22 26.70 -5.83
C ARG A 543 22.37 27.02 -4.34
N GLU A 544 21.89 26.16 -3.45
CA GLU A 544 21.96 26.37 -1.99
C GLU A 544 23.29 25.86 -1.40
N LEU A 545 23.90 24.83 -2.02
CA LEU A 545 25.22 24.30 -1.66
C LEU A 545 26.39 25.27 -1.94
N HIS A 546 26.20 26.29 -2.78
CA HIS A 546 27.27 27.24 -3.11
C HIS A 546 27.56 28.28 -2.00
N GLN A 547 26.72 28.36 -0.96
CA GLN A 547 27.00 29.25 0.18
C GLN A 547 28.02 28.67 1.18
N THR A 548 28.33 27.36 1.11
CA THR A 548 29.24 26.69 2.06
C THR A 548 30.61 26.29 1.47
N GLY A 549 30.95 26.72 0.25
CA GLY A 549 32.35 26.77 -0.20
C GLY A 549 33.00 25.45 -0.64
N GLU A 550 32.28 24.34 -0.81
CA GLU A 550 32.85 23.11 -1.38
C GLU A 550 32.65 23.03 -2.90
N LYS A 551 33.76 22.98 -3.65
CA LYS A 551 33.77 22.80 -5.11
C LYS A 551 33.45 21.33 -5.45
N SER A 552 32.31 21.08 -6.09
CA SER A 552 31.95 19.76 -6.62
C SER A 552 32.81 19.37 -7.82
N GLN A 553 33.87 18.61 -7.59
CA GLN A 553 34.52 17.79 -8.62
C GLN A 553 34.61 16.34 -8.13
N VAL A 554 33.57 15.52 -8.36
CA VAL A 554 33.77 14.06 -8.47
C VAL A 554 32.81 13.50 -9.53
N ALA A 555 33.42 12.99 -10.59
CA ALA A 555 32.79 12.42 -11.76
C ALA A 555 32.11 11.05 -11.49
N CYS A 556 31.14 10.74 -12.34
CA CYS A 556 30.43 9.48 -12.45
C CYS A 556 31.41 8.30 -12.60
N SER A 557 31.46 7.40 -11.62
CA SER A 557 32.17 6.11 -11.71
C SER A 557 31.28 5.00 -11.15
N ARG A 558 30.93 4.04 -12.01
CA ARG A 558 30.24 2.78 -11.68
C ARG A 558 31.26 1.75 -11.17
N ARG A 559 31.75 1.88 -9.94
CA ARG A 559 32.42 0.77 -9.25
C ARG A 559 31.74 0.50 -7.93
N GLU A 560 31.47 -0.78 -7.69
CA GLU A 560 30.85 -1.32 -6.47
C GLU A 560 31.65 -0.91 -5.22
N PRO A 561 30.98 -0.58 -4.10
CA PRO A 561 31.64 -0.01 -2.94
C PRO A 561 32.15 -1.07 -1.96
N ASP A 562 32.80 -2.13 -2.43
CA ASP A 562 33.37 -3.15 -1.52
C ASP A 562 34.63 -2.66 -0.80
N GLY A 563 35.33 -1.64 -1.33
CA GLY A 563 36.57 -1.11 -0.73
C GLY A 563 36.40 -0.03 0.36
N LEU A 564 35.19 0.47 0.61
CA LEU A 564 34.98 1.68 1.44
C LEU A 564 34.22 1.45 2.75
N ARG A 565 33.84 0.20 3.07
CA ARG A 565 33.34 -0.14 4.41
C ARG A 565 34.36 0.15 5.52
N HIS A 566 35.66 0.10 5.21
CA HIS A 566 36.74 0.31 6.18
C HIS A 566 36.90 1.75 6.68
N TYR A 567 36.41 2.77 5.96
CA TYR A 567 36.63 4.16 6.37
C TYR A 567 35.74 4.62 7.54
N TYR A 568 34.63 3.92 7.80
CA TYR A 568 33.76 4.19 8.94
C TYR A 568 34.14 3.42 10.21
N ASP A 569 35.06 2.46 10.13
CA ASP A 569 35.60 1.77 11.31
C ASP A 569 36.72 2.59 12.00
N LEU A 570 37.25 3.62 11.34
CA LEU A 570 38.39 4.41 11.83
C LEU A 570 38.02 5.84 12.28
N THR A 571 36.74 6.22 12.24
CA THR A 571 36.29 7.56 12.67
C THR A 571 34.96 7.56 13.45
N SER A 572 34.62 6.50 14.19
CA SER A 572 33.41 6.45 15.04
C SER A 572 33.68 5.92 16.44
#